data_AF-A0A7S6MGA9-F1
#
_entry.id   AF-A0A7S6MGA9-F1
#
_cell.length_a   1.000
_cell.length_b   1.000
_cell.length_c   1.000
_cell.angle_alpha   90.00
_cell.angle_beta   90.00
_cell.angle_gamma   90.00
#
_symmetry.space_group_name_H-M   'P 1'
#
loop_
_entity.id
_entity.type
_entity.pdbx_description
1 polymer ?
#
loop_
_entity_poly.entity_id
_entity_poly.type
_entity_poly.pdbx_seq_one_letter_code
_entity_poly.pdbx_strand_id
1 'polypeptide(L)'
;MFAFGLVAYLAFFVTICWGIAFVGNWIVPKTIDSGTPGPIIPSLLINGSILLLFVVQHTIMARPAFKRWWTRIVPAPMERSIFVLLASGILLLLFWQWRPLPTVVWEFTHPVAVYGLSALSVLGWGIVFLSSFLINHFDLFGLRQAWFALRARAYKPVGFRLTFLYRLVRHPLMVGFLIAFWSTPVMTVGHLFFAIMTTGYILFGTHVEERDLIAEHGQAYLDYRKRVRGLIPLPKRMTNA
;
A
#
# COMPACT_ATOMS: atom_id res chain seq x y z
N MET A 1 -5.54 0.62 -25.29
CA MET A 1 -4.92 -0.09 -24.14
C MET A 1 -3.87 0.76 -23.43
N PHE A 2 -2.85 1.28 -24.11
CA PHE A 2 -1.82 2.11 -23.47
C PHE A 2 -2.35 3.41 -22.83
N ALA A 3 -3.18 4.18 -23.55
CA ALA A 3 -3.81 5.39 -23.00
C ALA A 3 -4.62 5.09 -21.72
N PHE A 4 -5.37 3.99 -21.71
CA PHE A 4 -6.08 3.53 -20.50
C PHE A 4 -5.13 3.19 -19.36
N GLY A 5 -4.03 2.47 -19.63
CA GLY A 5 -3.00 2.18 -18.64
C GLY A 5 -2.34 3.43 -18.08
N LEU A 6 -2.12 4.46 -18.91
CA LEU A 6 -1.61 5.76 -18.48
C LEU A 6 -2.61 6.50 -17.58
N VAL A 7 -3.89 6.51 -17.95
CA VAL A 7 -4.95 7.11 -17.10
C VAL A 7 -5.03 6.40 -15.75
N ALA A 8 -5.01 5.07 -15.72
CA ALA A 8 -5.01 4.30 -14.48
C ALA A 8 -3.79 4.60 -13.60
N TYR A 9 -2.60 4.74 -14.22
CA TYR A 9 -1.38 5.12 -13.53
C TYR A 9 -1.46 6.53 -12.93
N LEU A 10 -1.94 7.51 -13.71
CA LEU A 10 -2.11 8.88 -13.24
C LEU A 10 -3.16 8.96 -12.11
N ALA A 11 -4.26 8.23 -12.23
CA ALA A 11 -5.27 8.13 -11.18
C ALA A 11 -4.66 7.59 -9.87
N PHE A 12 -3.86 6.53 -9.96
CA PHE A 12 -3.10 6.02 -8.80
C PHE A 12 -2.15 7.07 -8.24
N PHE A 13 -1.36 7.73 -9.09
CA PHE A 13 -0.36 8.71 -8.64
C PHE A 13 -1.01 9.89 -7.92
N VAL A 14 -2.11 10.43 -8.46
CA VAL A 14 -2.89 11.48 -7.78
C VAL A 14 -3.46 10.96 -6.46
N THR A 15 -4.01 9.75 -6.46
CA THR A 15 -4.62 9.15 -5.26
C THR A 15 -3.60 8.92 -4.15
N ILE A 16 -2.40 8.42 -4.46
CA ILE A 16 -1.36 8.19 -3.44
C ILE A 16 -0.80 9.51 -2.91
N CYS A 17 -0.60 10.52 -3.76
CA CYS A 17 -0.23 11.86 -3.32
C CYS A 17 -1.29 12.48 -2.41
N TRP A 18 -2.58 12.32 -2.76
CA TRP A 18 -3.68 12.71 -1.89
C TRP A 18 -3.65 11.92 -0.58
N GLY A 19 -3.35 10.62 -0.61
CA GLY A 19 -3.21 9.78 0.58
C GLY A 19 -2.13 10.26 1.54
N ILE A 20 -0.97 10.70 1.03
CA ILE A 20 0.11 11.30 1.83
C ILE A 20 -0.41 12.54 2.56
N ALA A 21 -1.03 13.46 1.81
CA ALA A 21 -1.61 14.68 2.32
C ALA A 21 -2.77 14.42 3.31
N PHE A 22 -3.58 13.41 3.03
CA PHE A 22 -4.73 13.01 3.84
C PHE A 22 -4.28 12.51 5.22
N VAL A 23 -3.33 11.57 5.27
CA VAL A 23 -2.80 11.01 6.52
C VAL A 23 -1.91 12.01 7.25
N GLY A 24 -1.15 12.82 6.52
CA GLY A 24 -0.27 13.85 7.11
C GLY A 24 -1.00 15.09 7.63
N ASN A 25 -2.30 15.24 7.34
CA ASN A 25 -3.06 16.48 7.56
C ASN A 25 -2.45 17.71 6.85
N TRP A 26 -2.03 17.57 5.58
CA TRP A 26 -1.33 18.62 4.83
C TRP A 26 -2.08 19.05 3.56
N ILE A 27 -2.22 20.36 3.31
CA ILE A 27 -2.40 20.98 1.97
C ILE A 27 -3.49 20.34 1.07
N VAL A 28 -4.52 19.70 1.62
CA VAL A 28 -5.69 19.21 0.87
C VAL A 28 -6.99 19.55 1.59
N PRO A 29 -8.12 19.74 0.86
CA PRO A 29 -9.39 20.11 1.47
C PRO A 29 -9.95 19.06 2.42
N LYS A 30 -9.59 17.79 2.18
CA LYS A 30 -10.07 16.64 2.95
C LYS A 30 -8.87 15.82 3.43
N THR A 31 -8.56 15.95 4.72
CA THR A 31 -7.61 15.16 5.50
C THR A 31 -8.31 14.22 6.47
N ILE A 32 -7.53 13.36 7.15
CA ILE A 32 -8.02 12.35 8.08
C ILE A 32 -8.79 12.96 9.29
N ASP A 33 -8.44 14.17 9.69
CA ASP A 33 -9.08 14.89 10.80
C ASP A 33 -10.02 16.02 10.37
N SER A 34 -10.11 16.29 9.06
CA SER A 34 -10.96 17.37 8.54
C SER A 34 -12.45 16.99 8.41
N GLY A 35 -13.30 18.00 8.56
CA GLY A 35 -14.75 17.92 8.39
C GLY A 35 -15.50 17.94 9.73
N THR A 36 -16.82 17.87 9.65
CA THR A 36 -17.68 17.92 10.85
C THR A 36 -17.70 16.56 11.55
N PRO A 37 -17.35 16.48 12.85
CA PRO A 37 -17.49 15.25 13.62
C PRO A 37 -18.95 14.82 13.73
N GLY A 38 -19.20 13.53 13.58
CA GLY A 38 -20.51 12.91 13.81
C GLY A 38 -20.49 11.97 15.01
N PRO A 39 -21.60 11.25 15.27
CA PRO A 39 -21.63 10.22 16.29
C PRO A 39 -20.57 9.13 16.04
N ILE A 40 -19.94 8.65 17.11
CA ILE A 40 -18.75 7.77 17.04
C ILE A 40 -19.06 6.45 16.32
N ILE A 41 -20.13 5.76 16.71
CA ILE A 41 -20.45 4.42 16.18
C ILE A 41 -20.73 4.46 14.67
N PRO A 42 -21.62 5.30 14.14
CA PRO A 42 -21.82 5.44 12.69
C PRO A 42 -20.54 5.80 11.94
N SER A 43 -19.70 6.67 12.51
CA SER A 43 -18.44 7.07 11.89
C SER A 43 -17.47 5.89 11.75
N LEU A 44 -17.34 5.07 12.79
CA LEU A 44 -16.53 3.84 12.76
C LEU A 44 -17.08 2.82 11.75
N LEU A 45 -18.41 2.64 11.68
CA LEU A 45 -19.03 1.71 10.74
C LEU A 45 -18.82 2.13 9.28
N ILE A 46 -18.98 3.43 8.97
CA ILE A 46 -18.75 3.97 7.62
C ILE A 46 -17.28 3.81 7.24
N ASN A 47 -16.36 4.30 8.08
CA ASN A 47 -14.92 4.22 7.82
C ASN A 47 -14.46 2.76 7.68
N GLY A 48 -14.89 1.89 8.59
CA GLY A 48 -14.59 0.47 8.59
C GLY A 48 -15.13 -0.26 7.36
N SER A 49 -16.34 0.08 6.91
CA SER A 49 -16.98 -0.53 5.74
C SER A 49 -16.26 -0.17 4.43
N ILE A 50 -15.81 1.08 4.27
CA ILE A 50 -15.07 1.48 3.07
C ILE A 50 -13.64 0.90 3.10
N LEU A 51 -12.99 0.84 4.26
CA LEU A 51 -11.73 0.13 4.42
C LEU A 51 -11.88 -1.36 4.09
N LEU A 52 -12.94 -2.01 4.56
CA LEU A 52 -13.24 -3.39 4.24
C LEU A 52 -13.48 -3.59 2.74
N LEU A 53 -14.21 -2.68 2.09
CA LEU A 53 -14.40 -2.69 0.64
C LEU A 53 -13.06 -2.66 -0.11
N PHE A 54 -12.13 -1.80 0.31
CA PHE A 54 -10.78 -1.77 -0.24
C PHE A 54 -10.05 -3.10 -0.05
N VAL A 55 -10.05 -3.65 1.18
CA VAL A 55 -9.39 -4.92 1.51
C VAL A 55 -9.95 -6.07 0.67
N VAL A 56 -11.28 -6.17 0.57
CA VAL A 56 -11.97 -7.20 -0.20
C VAL A 56 -11.63 -7.09 -1.68
N GLN A 57 -11.78 -5.91 -2.28
CA GLN A 57 -11.47 -5.69 -3.70
C GLN A 57 -10.01 -5.99 -3.99
N HIS A 58 -9.09 -5.43 -3.21
CA HIS A 58 -7.66 -5.56 -3.43
C HIS A 58 -7.20 -7.02 -3.25
N THR A 59 -7.70 -7.70 -2.23
CA THR A 59 -7.32 -9.10 -1.95
C THR A 59 -7.87 -10.05 -3.02
N ILE A 60 -9.16 -9.93 -3.37
CA ILE A 60 -9.80 -10.83 -4.35
C ILE A 60 -9.14 -10.67 -5.71
N MET A 61 -9.00 -9.43 -6.18
CA MET A 61 -8.46 -9.20 -7.52
C MET A 61 -6.96 -9.50 -7.62
N ALA A 62 -6.22 -9.49 -6.51
CA ALA A 62 -4.83 -9.93 -6.50
C ALA A 62 -4.67 -11.44 -6.73
N ARG A 63 -5.71 -12.26 -6.49
CA ARG A 63 -5.61 -13.73 -6.52
C ARG A 63 -5.41 -14.30 -7.93
N PRO A 64 -4.53 -15.31 -8.11
CA PRO A 64 -4.35 -15.98 -9.39
C PRO A 64 -5.64 -16.57 -9.97
N ALA A 65 -6.50 -17.12 -9.11
CA ALA A 65 -7.80 -17.68 -9.53
C ALA A 65 -8.72 -16.61 -10.12
N PHE A 66 -8.86 -15.46 -9.44
CA PHE A 66 -9.65 -14.34 -9.95
C PHE A 66 -9.07 -13.81 -11.26
N LYS A 67 -7.75 -13.62 -11.34
CA LYS A 67 -7.07 -13.15 -12.56
C LYS A 67 -7.36 -14.06 -13.75
N ARG A 68 -7.24 -15.39 -13.59
CA ARG A 68 -7.54 -16.36 -14.67
C ARG A 68 -8.99 -16.33 -15.15
N TRP A 69 -9.93 -16.03 -14.26
CA TRP A 69 -11.33 -15.86 -14.63
C TRP A 69 -11.57 -14.51 -15.30
N TRP A 70 -11.05 -13.43 -14.72
CA TRP A 70 -11.27 -12.06 -15.15
C TRP A 70 -10.68 -11.78 -16.53
N THR A 71 -9.52 -12.35 -16.85
CA THR A 71 -8.89 -12.21 -18.18
C THR A 71 -9.63 -12.94 -19.31
N ARG A 72 -10.71 -13.69 -19.00
CA ARG A 72 -11.66 -14.17 -20.01
C ARG A 72 -12.66 -13.10 -20.45
N ILE A 73 -12.83 -12.06 -19.62
CA ILE A 73 -13.78 -10.95 -19.84
C ILE A 73 -13.03 -9.71 -20.33
N VAL A 74 -11.90 -9.38 -19.70
CA VAL A 74 -11.08 -8.21 -20.07
C VAL A 74 -9.77 -8.62 -20.73
N PRO A 75 -9.20 -7.82 -21.65
CA PRO A 75 -7.90 -8.12 -22.22
C PRO A 75 -6.82 -8.24 -21.14
N ALA A 76 -6.04 -9.33 -21.18
CA ALA A 76 -5.00 -9.61 -20.17
C ALA A 76 -4.02 -8.43 -19.93
N PRO A 77 -3.58 -7.66 -20.94
CA PRO A 77 -2.72 -6.50 -20.71
C PRO A 77 -3.37 -5.35 -19.92
N MET A 78 -4.71 -5.31 -19.86
CA MET A 78 -5.47 -4.28 -19.15
C MET A 78 -5.84 -4.69 -17.72
N GLU A 79 -5.79 -5.98 -17.37
CA GLU A 79 -6.20 -6.50 -16.06
C GLU A 79 -5.56 -5.71 -14.92
N ARG A 80 -4.23 -5.51 -14.97
CA ARG A 80 -3.52 -4.80 -13.91
C ARG A 80 -3.90 -3.32 -13.83
N SER A 81 -4.11 -2.64 -14.95
CA SER A 81 -4.55 -1.25 -14.96
C SER A 81 -5.98 -1.09 -14.43
N ILE A 82 -6.87 -2.03 -14.74
CA ILE A 82 -8.25 -2.05 -14.18
C ILE A 82 -8.19 -2.24 -12.67
N PHE A 83 -7.39 -3.20 -12.19
CA PHE A 83 -7.14 -3.41 -10.76
C PHE A 83 -6.72 -2.10 -10.07
N VAL A 84 -5.71 -1.41 -10.62
CA VAL A 84 -5.16 -0.18 -10.05
C VAL A 84 -6.20 0.94 -10.04
N LEU A 85 -6.96 1.10 -11.13
CA LEU A 85 -7.97 2.14 -11.24
C LEU A 85 -9.11 1.93 -10.23
N LEU A 86 -9.60 0.70 -10.08
CA LEU A 86 -10.64 0.38 -9.10
C LEU A 86 -10.15 0.57 -7.65
N ALA A 87 -8.94 0.13 -7.34
CA ALA A 87 -8.33 0.34 -6.03
C ALA A 87 -8.17 1.84 -5.72
N SER A 88 -7.75 2.63 -6.72
CA SER A 88 -7.62 4.09 -6.59
C SER A 88 -8.99 4.75 -6.38
N GLY A 89 -10.03 4.32 -7.11
CA GLY A 89 -11.39 4.82 -6.93
C GLY A 89 -11.94 4.55 -5.54
N ILE A 90 -11.69 3.37 -4.97
CA ILE A 90 -12.12 3.03 -3.61
C ILE A 90 -11.36 3.87 -2.57
N LEU A 91 -10.06 4.13 -2.78
CA LEU A 91 -9.30 5.02 -1.90
C LEU A 91 -9.78 6.47 -1.98
N LEU A 92 -10.10 6.98 -3.16
CA LEU A 92 -10.72 8.31 -3.31
C LEU A 92 -12.08 8.38 -2.63
N LEU A 93 -12.89 7.32 -2.75
CA LEU A 93 -14.15 7.19 -2.01
C LEU A 93 -13.91 7.20 -0.49
N LEU A 94 -12.88 6.48 -0.02
CA LEU A 94 -12.48 6.49 1.39
C LEU A 94 -12.15 7.89 1.85
N PHE A 95 -11.28 8.63 1.15
CA PHE A 95 -10.90 9.98 1.53
C PHE A 95 -12.10 10.91 1.58
N TRP A 96 -12.96 10.84 0.56
CA TRP A 96 -14.14 11.68 0.45
C TRP A 96 -15.16 11.41 1.57
N GLN A 97 -15.45 10.13 1.85
CA GLN A 97 -16.47 9.72 2.80
C GLN A 97 -15.96 9.52 4.23
N TRP A 98 -14.66 9.73 4.46
CA TRP A 98 -14.06 9.59 5.78
C TRP A 98 -14.74 10.49 6.81
N ARG A 99 -15.18 9.88 7.92
CA ARG A 99 -15.81 10.55 9.05
C ARG A 99 -14.75 10.82 10.11
N PRO A 100 -14.41 12.10 10.40
CA PRO A 100 -13.37 12.43 11.36
C PRO A 100 -13.83 12.05 12.78
N LEU A 101 -12.88 11.55 13.58
CA LEU A 101 -13.04 11.24 15.00
C LEU A 101 -11.94 12.01 15.74
N PRO A 102 -12.16 13.30 16.03
CA PRO A 102 -11.08 14.25 16.35
C PRO A 102 -10.53 14.12 17.77
N THR A 103 -11.11 13.23 18.61
CA THR A 103 -10.61 12.98 19.96
C THR A 103 -9.13 12.62 19.90
N VAL A 104 -8.30 13.43 20.56
CA VAL A 104 -6.84 13.24 20.58
C VAL A 104 -6.48 12.10 21.53
N VAL A 105 -5.65 11.17 21.04
CA VAL A 105 -5.06 10.07 21.82
C VAL A 105 -3.69 10.51 22.36
N TRP A 106 -2.87 11.12 21.51
CA TRP A 106 -1.65 11.81 21.91
C TRP A 106 -1.39 13.02 21.03
N GLU A 107 -0.70 13.99 21.62
CA GLU A 107 -0.26 15.20 20.95
C GLU A 107 1.12 15.59 21.47
N PHE A 108 2.05 15.83 20.54
CA PHE A 108 3.35 16.38 20.82
C PHE A 108 3.39 17.83 20.36
N THR A 109 3.71 18.75 21.26
CA THR A 109 3.79 20.19 20.96
C THR A 109 5.22 20.70 20.81
N HIS A 110 6.20 19.97 21.36
CA HIS A 110 7.61 20.37 21.27
C HIS A 110 8.10 20.32 19.81
N PRO A 111 8.69 21.40 19.25
CA PRO A 111 9.03 21.48 17.82
C PRO A 111 9.90 20.32 17.32
N VAL A 112 10.90 19.89 18.12
CA VAL A 112 11.77 18.76 17.75
C VAL A 112 10.98 17.47 17.58
N ALA A 113 9.99 17.19 18.45
CA ALA A 113 9.15 16.00 18.33
C ALA A 113 8.22 16.11 17.13
N VAL A 114 7.63 17.28 16.89
CA VAL A 114 6.76 17.55 15.74
C VAL A 114 7.49 17.34 14.41
N TYR A 115 8.64 17.99 14.24
CA TYR A 115 9.46 17.84 13.04
C TYR A 115 10.03 16.43 12.91
N GLY A 116 10.45 15.80 14.01
CA GLY A 116 10.97 14.43 14.01
C GLY A 116 9.94 13.41 13.54
N LEU A 117 8.72 13.44 14.09
CA LEU A 117 7.63 12.54 13.70
C LEU A 117 7.15 12.79 12.27
N SER A 118 7.04 14.07 11.87
CA SER A 118 6.68 14.44 10.50
C SER A 118 7.73 13.98 9.49
N ALA A 119 9.01 14.19 9.79
CA ALA A 119 10.12 13.71 8.96
C ALA A 119 10.14 12.19 8.86
N LEU A 120 9.87 11.48 9.96
CA LEU A 120 9.77 10.04 9.97
C LEU A 120 8.60 9.55 9.07
N SER A 121 7.46 10.24 9.10
CA SER A 121 6.34 9.94 8.19
C SER A 121 6.72 10.10 6.72
N VAL A 122 7.32 11.24 6.36
CA VAL A 122 7.82 11.51 5.00
C VAL A 122 8.85 10.47 4.58
N LEU A 123 9.73 10.06 5.49
CA LEU A 123 10.73 9.01 5.23
C LEU A 123 10.07 7.64 4.99
N GLY A 124 9.00 7.31 5.72
CA GLY A 124 8.15 6.15 5.47
C GLY A 124 7.57 6.15 4.05
N TRP A 125 7.01 7.27 3.61
CA TRP A 125 6.53 7.44 2.24
C TRP A 125 7.66 7.35 1.20
N GLY A 126 8.83 7.92 1.49
CA GLY A 126 10.03 7.77 0.67
C GLY A 126 10.45 6.31 0.48
N ILE A 127 10.38 5.50 1.55
CA ILE A 127 10.62 4.05 1.49
C ILE A 127 9.58 3.35 0.61
N VAL A 128 8.29 3.73 0.68
CA VAL A 128 7.23 3.18 -0.19
C VAL A 128 7.57 3.40 -1.66
N PHE A 129 7.88 4.64 -2.04
CA PHE A 129 8.25 4.95 -3.43
C PHE A 129 9.52 4.23 -3.86
N LEU A 130 10.60 4.31 -3.08
CA LEU A 130 11.85 3.64 -3.39
C LEU A 130 11.65 2.12 -3.57
N SER A 131 10.91 1.48 -2.67
CA SER A 131 10.60 0.05 -2.75
C SER A 131 9.81 -0.29 -4.02
N SER A 132 8.84 0.54 -4.39
CA SER A 132 8.07 0.34 -5.62
C SER A 132 8.94 0.42 -6.88
N PHE A 133 9.92 1.33 -6.94
CA PHE A 133 10.89 1.40 -8.04
C PHE A 133 11.83 0.19 -8.08
N LEU A 134 12.26 -0.31 -6.92
CA LEU A 134 13.13 -1.49 -6.82
C LEU A 134 12.46 -2.78 -7.36
N ILE A 135 11.14 -2.94 -7.19
CA ILE A 135 10.39 -4.10 -7.74
C ILE A 135 9.99 -3.92 -9.22
N ASN A 136 10.16 -2.72 -9.80
CA ASN A 136 9.65 -2.25 -11.10
C ASN A 136 8.27 -1.58 -10.99
N HIS A 137 8.27 -0.29 -10.63
CA HIS A 137 7.10 0.55 -10.38
C HIS A 137 6.06 0.50 -11.52
N PHE A 138 6.53 0.61 -12.76
CA PHE A 138 5.63 0.61 -13.92
C PHE A 138 5.00 -0.74 -14.21
N ASP A 139 5.66 -1.84 -13.84
CA ASP A 139 5.10 -3.18 -13.89
C ASP A 139 4.07 -3.39 -12.77
N LEU A 140 4.40 -2.92 -11.57
CA LEU A 140 3.51 -2.96 -10.40
C LEU A 140 2.18 -2.23 -10.67
N PHE A 141 2.17 -1.17 -11.47
CA PHE A 141 0.97 -0.38 -11.76
C PHE A 141 0.34 -0.62 -13.15
N GLY A 142 0.78 -1.65 -13.89
CA GLY A 142 0.13 -2.05 -15.14
C GLY A 142 0.64 -1.35 -16.42
N LEU A 143 1.48 -0.33 -16.28
CA LEU A 143 1.93 0.48 -17.41
C LEU A 143 2.87 -0.30 -18.35
N ARG A 144 3.72 -1.18 -17.80
CA ARG A 144 4.61 -2.03 -18.60
C ARG A 144 3.82 -3.05 -19.42
N GLN A 145 2.78 -3.65 -18.86
CA GLN A 145 1.88 -4.59 -19.53
C GLN A 145 1.17 -3.89 -20.70
N ALA A 146 0.65 -2.68 -20.46
CA ALA A 146 0.00 -1.87 -21.49
C ALA A 146 0.97 -1.41 -22.60
N TRP A 147 2.22 -1.10 -22.25
CA TRP A 147 3.28 -0.74 -23.21
C TRP A 147 3.70 -1.91 -24.10
N PHE A 148 3.85 -3.11 -23.54
CA PHE A 148 4.17 -4.31 -24.32
C PHE A 148 3.06 -4.64 -25.33
N ALA A 149 1.79 -4.50 -24.92
CA ALA A 149 0.65 -4.65 -25.81
C ALA A 149 0.66 -3.61 -26.95
N LEU A 150 0.98 -2.34 -26.65
CA LEU A 150 1.12 -1.29 -27.67
C LEU A 150 2.19 -1.64 -28.72
N ARG A 151 3.29 -2.27 -28.28
CA ARG A 151 4.41 -2.66 -29.14
C ARG A 151 4.21 -4.03 -29.80
N ALA A 152 3.03 -4.65 -29.66
CA ALA A 152 2.74 -6.02 -30.12
C ALA A 152 3.80 -7.04 -29.67
N ARG A 153 4.33 -6.88 -28.44
CA ARG A 153 5.33 -7.78 -27.85
C ARG A 153 4.70 -8.63 -26.75
N ALA A 154 5.10 -9.90 -26.68
CA ALA A 154 4.72 -10.76 -25.57
C ALA A 154 5.29 -10.22 -24.25
N TYR A 155 4.43 -10.11 -23.23
CA TYR A 155 4.82 -9.68 -21.89
C TYR A 155 5.81 -10.67 -21.26
N LYS A 156 6.87 -10.12 -20.63
CA LYS A 156 7.86 -10.91 -19.87
C LYS A 156 7.83 -10.49 -18.39
N PRO A 157 7.43 -11.39 -17.48
CA PRO A 157 7.42 -11.13 -16.03
C PRO A 157 8.77 -10.60 -15.53
N VAL A 158 8.73 -9.72 -14.52
CA VAL A 158 9.94 -9.28 -13.84
C VAL A 158 10.46 -10.44 -12.98
N GLY A 159 11.72 -10.83 -13.18
CA GLY A 159 12.33 -11.88 -12.37
C GLY A 159 12.59 -11.42 -10.93
N PHE A 160 12.61 -12.37 -10.00
CA PHE A 160 12.93 -12.15 -8.59
C PHE A 160 14.34 -11.57 -8.43
N ARG A 161 14.47 -10.32 -7.96
CA ARG A 161 15.75 -9.63 -7.74
C ARG A 161 15.84 -9.07 -6.32
N LEU A 162 16.87 -9.48 -5.58
CA LEU A 162 17.15 -9.01 -4.22
C LEU A 162 18.06 -7.78 -4.23
N THR A 163 17.47 -6.60 -4.37
CA THR A 163 18.19 -5.31 -4.42
C THR A 163 17.99 -4.48 -3.16
N PHE A 164 19.08 -3.89 -2.65
CA PHE A 164 19.12 -2.87 -1.58
C PHE A 164 18.20 -3.16 -0.39
N LEU A 165 17.03 -2.51 -0.29
CA LEU A 165 16.08 -2.67 0.83
C LEU A 165 15.61 -4.12 1.02
N TYR A 166 15.45 -4.86 -0.08
CA TYR A 166 15.05 -6.27 -0.03
C TYR A 166 16.13 -7.19 0.56
N ARG A 167 17.35 -6.68 0.79
CA ARG A 167 18.38 -7.41 1.57
C ARG A 167 18.24 -7.18 3.07
N LEU A 168 17.59 -6.09 3.49
CA LEU A 168 17.41 -5.71 4.89
C LEU A 168 16.10 -6.26 5.47
N VAL A 169 15.01 -6.15 4.70
CA VAL A 169 13.67 -6.58 5.10
C VAL A 169 12.91 -7.11 3.89
N ARG A 170 12.08 -8.15 4.06
CA ARG A 170 11.36 -8.80 2.94
C ARG A 170 10.26 -7.92 2.36
N HIS A 171 9.61 -7.12 3.22
CA HIS A 171 8.46 -6.31 2.86
C HIS A 171 8.70 -4.81 3.08
N PRO A 172 9.71 -4.19 2.44
CA PRO A 172 10.10 -2.80 2.71
C PRO A 172 8.99 -1.79 2.37
N LEU A 173 8.19 -2.07 1.34
CA LEU A 173 7.02 -1.26 0.98
C LEU A 173 6.01 -1.21 2.14
N MET A 174 5.75 -2.36 2.77
CA MET A 174 4.83 -2.47 3.92
C MET A 174 5.40 -1.77 5.15
N VAL A 175 6.70 -1.89 5.41
CA VAL A 175 7.39 -1.16 6.48
C VAL A 175 7.28 0.35 6.27
N GLY A 176 7.47 0.81 5.03
CA GLY A 176 7.30 2.22 4.68
C GLY A 176 5.90 2.75 5.02
N PHE A 177 4.84 2.01 4.69
CA PHE A 177 3.47 2.35 5.08
C PHE A 177 3.26 2.38 6.59
N LEU A 178 3.77 1.38 7.33
CA LEU A 178 3.64 1.35 8.79
C LEU A 178 4.33 2.57 9.43
N ILE A 179 5.54 2.90 8.99
CA ILE A 179 6.24 4.11 9.45
C ILE A 179 5.42 5.35 9.13
N ALA A 180 4.95 5.49 7.89
CA ALA A 180 4.18 6.64 7.43
C ALA A 180 2.88 6.84 8.23
N PHE A 181 2.13 5.78 8.48
CA PHE A 181 0.81 5.85 9.11
C PHE A 181 0.87 6.03 10.63
N TRP A 182 1.90 5.50 11.30
CA TRP A 182 2.04 5.60 12.75
C TRP A 182 2.78 6.87 13.20
N SER A 183 3.62 7.43 12.34
CA SER A 183 4.42 8.62 12.67
C SER A 183 3.60 9.89 12.46
N THR A 184 2.93 10.35 13.50
CA THR A 184 2.23 11.64 13.50
C THR A 184 2.39 12.35 14.85
N PRO A 185 2.62 13.68 14.86
CA PRO A 185 2.67 14.45 16.10
C PRO A 185 1.33 14.51 16.82
N VAL A 186 0.22 14.46 16.08
CA VAL A 186 -1.14 14.46 16.61
C VAL A 186 -1.82 13.19 16.13
N MET A 187 -2.14 12.28 17.05
CA MET A 187 -2.89 11.07 16.76
C MET A 187 -4.29 11.21 17.31
N THR A 188 -5.27 11.28 16.42
CA THR A 188 -6.68 11.23 16.79
C THR A 188 -7.18 9.79 16.84
N VAL A 189 -8.35 9.56 17.42
CA VAL A 189 -9.03 8.25 17.39
C VAL A 189 -9.28 7.82 15.95
N GLY A 190 -9.60 8.75 15.05
CA GLY A 190 -9.79 8.46 13.63
C GLY A 190 -8.51 7.97 12.96
N HIS A 191 -7.41 8.70 13.17
CA HIS A 191 -6.10 8.29 12.66
C HIS A 191 -5.65 6.96 13.25
N LEU A 192 -5.81 6.76 14.56
CA LEU A 192 -5.45 5.50 15.22
C LEU A 192 -6.25 4.32 14.65
N PHE A 193 -7.56 4.50 14.45
CA PHE A 193 -8.41 3.49 13.82
C PHE A 193 -7.91 3.14 12.41
N PHE A 194 -7.61 4.14 11.58
CA PHE A 194 -7.01 3.94 10.26
C PHE A 194 -5.69 3.16 10.34
N ALA A 195 -4.78 3.56 11.24
CA ALA A 195 -3.47 2.93 11.42
C ALA A 195 -3.58 1.48 11.87
N ILE A 196 -4.48 1.16 12.81
CA ILE A 196 -4.72 -0.21 13.28
C ILE A 196 -5.31 -1.08 12.16
N MET A 197 -6.35 -0.60 11.46
CA MET A 197 -7.00 -1.37 10.39
C MET A 197 -6.05 -1.64 9.22
N THR A 198 -5.29 -0.63 8.79
CA THR A 198 -4.29 -0.78 7.73
C THR A 198 -3.12 -1.67 8.16
N THR A 199 -2.69 -1.60 9.43
CA THR A 199 -1.69 -2.54 9.99
C THR A 199 -2.20 -3.98 9.95
N GLY A 200 -3.44 -4.22 10.40
CA GLY A 200 -4.07 -5.53 10.35
C GLY A 200 -4.13 -6.09 8.92
N TYR A 201 -4.49 -5.24 7.96
CA TYR A 201 -4.48 -5.61 6.54
C TYR A 201 -3.07 -5.90 6.02
N ILE A 202 -2.06 -5.09 6.38
CA ILE A 202 -0.66 -5.34 6.00
C ILE A 202 -0.18 -6.69 6.53
N LEU A 203 -0.48 -7.02 7.79
CA LEU A 203 -0.10 -8.31 8.37
C LEU A 203 -0.79 -9.48 7.66
N PHE A 204 -2.09 -9.36 7.37
CA PHE A 204 -2.82 -10.35 6.60
C PHE A 204 -2.26 -10.51 5.18
N GLY A 205 -2.06 -9.39 4.47
CA GLY A 205 -1.55 -9.35 3.10
C GLY A 205 -0.16 -9.94 2.99
N THR A 206 0.76 -9.58 3.89
CA THR A 206 2.12 -10.14 3.91
C THR A 206 2.14 -11.62 4.26
N HIS A 207 1.30 -12.09 5.20
CA HIS A 207 1.19 -13.51 5.50
C HIS A 207 0.77 -14.31 4.27
N VAL A 208 -0.23 -13.81 3.56
CA VAL A 208 -0.72 -14.36 2.30
C VAL A 208 0.37 -14.33 1.22
N GLU A 209 1.01 -13.18 1.02
CA GLU A 209 2.05 -12.97 0.01
C GLU A 209 3.23 -13.92 0.23
N GLU A 210 3.63 -14.17 1.48
CA GLU A 210 4.68 -15.16 1.77
C GLU A 210 4.30 -16.57 1.31
N ARG A 211 3.02 -16.95 1.42
CA ARG A 211 2.57 -18.28 0.94
C ARG A 211 2.61 -18.35 -0.59
N ASP A 212 2.19 -17.29 -1.26
CA ASP A 212 2.21 -17.20 -2.72
C ASP A 212 3.65 -17.22 -3.26
N LEU A 213 4.57 -16.48 -2.62
CA LEU A 213 6.01 -16.46 -2.98
C LEU A 213 6.70 -17.81 -2.73
N ILE A 214 6.32 -18.54 -1.68
CA ILE A 214 6.81 -19.92 -1.46
C ILE A 214 6.31 -20.83 -2.58
N ALA A 215 5.04 -20.72 -2.97
CA ALA A 215 4.47 -21.53 -4.05
C ALA A 215 5.11 -21.22 -5.41
N GLU A 216 5.48 -19.96 -5.67
CA GLU A 216 6.05 -19.53 -6.95
C GLU A 216 7.57 -19.78 -7.05
N HIS A 217 8.33 -19.54 -5.98
CA HIS A 217 9.80 -19.55 -6.01
C HIS A 217 10.43 -20.69 -5.20
N GLY A 218 9.64 -21.48 -4.47
CA GLY A 218 10.08 -22.69 -3.77
C GLY A 218 11.29 -22.46 -2.86
N GLN A 219 12.31 -23.29 -3.04
CA GLN A 219 13.50 -23.31 -2.18
C GLN A 219 14.26 -21.98 -2.17
N ALA A 220 14.33 -21.27 -3.31
CA ALA A 220 15.03 -19.99 -3.41
C ALA A 220 14.43 -18.95 -2.44
N TYR A 221 13.10 -18.91 -2.30
CA TYR A 221 12.43 -18.02 -1.37
C TYR A 221 12.53 -18.51 0.08
N LEU A 222 12.50 -19.82 0.33
CA LEU A 222 12.73 -20.37 1.67
C LEU A 222 14.12 -20.00 2.21
N ASP A 223 15.16 -20.07 1.38
CA ASP A 223 16.52 -19.69 1.79
C ASP A 223 16.68 -18.17 1.95
N TYR A 224 15.94 -17.39 1.19
CA TYR A 224 15.80 -15.95 1.43
C TYR A 224 15.11 -15.66 2.78
N ARG A 225 14.01 -16.36 3.09
CA ARG A 225 13.25 -16.25 4.35
C ARG A 225 14.07 -16.62 5.60
N LYS A 226 15.04 -17.53 5.44
CA LYS A 226 16.01 -17.87 6.50
C LYS A 226 16.93 -16.71 6.84
N ARG A 227 17.32 -15.88 5.86
CA ARG A 227 18.35 -14.83 6.00
C ARG A 227 17.80 -13.44 6.33
N VAL A 228 16.66 -13.08 5.75
CA VAL A 228 16.08 -11.72 5.85
C VAL A 228 14.77 -11.79 6.62
N ARG A 229 14.48 -10.86 7.54
CA ARG A 229 13.23 -10.84 8.34
C ARG A 229 12.06 -10.26 7.54
N GLY A 230 10.82 -10.58 7.96
CA GLY A 230 9.59 -10.15 7.28
C GLY A 230 9.38 -8.64 7.27
N LEU A 231 9.06 -8.07 8.44
CA LEU A 231 8.75 -6.64 8.63
C LEU A 231 9.75 -5.90 9.54
N ILE A 232 10.65 -6.63 10.22
CA ILE A 232 11.62 -6.04 11.15
C ILE A 232 12.92 -5.82 10.39
N PRO A 233 13.40 -4.57 10.18
CA PRO A 233 14.61 -4.27 9.40
C PRO A 233 15.89 -4.48 10.24
N LEU A 234 16.00 -5.63 10.92
CA LEU A 234 17.18 -6.00 11.71
C LEU A 234 17.82 -7.28 11.17
N PRO A 235 19.16 -7.38 11.21
CA PRO A 235 19.85 -8.60 10.81
C PRO A 235 19.28 -9.82 11.55
N LYS A 236 19.07 -10.90 10.81
CA LYS A 236 18.72 -12.17 11.43
C LYS A 236 20.02 -12.87 11.82
N ARG A 237 20.21 -13.09 13.12
CA ARG A 237 21.36 -13.85 13.62
C ARG A 237 21.23 -15.26 13.08
N MET A 238 22.15 -15.69 12.23
CA MET A 238 22.19 -17.08 11.76
C MET A 238 22.72 -17.91 12.92
N THR A 239 21.84 -18.64 13.60
CA THR A 239 22.26 -19.73 14.47
C THR A 239 22.74 -20.85 13.55
N ASN A 240 24.06 -21.03 13.47
CA ASN A 240 24.63 -22.24 12.90
C ASN A 240 24.19 -23.40 13.81
N ALA A 241 23.43 -24.35 13.25
CA ALA A 241 23.15 -25.63 13.86
C ALA A 241 24.28 -26.60 13.50
#